data_AF-A0A3M1VH57-F1
#
_entry.id   AF-A0A3M1VH57-F1
#
_cell.length_a   1.000
_cell.length_b   1.000
_cell.length_c   1.000
_cell.angle_alpha   90.00
_cell.angle_beta   90.00
_cell.angle_gamma   90.00
#
_symmetry.space_group_name_H-M   'P 1'
#
loop_
_entity.id
_entity.type
_entity.pdbx_description
1 polymer ?
#
loop_
_entity_poly.entity_id
_entity_poly.type
_entity_poly.pdbx_seq_one_letter_code
_entity_poly.pdbx_strand_id
1 'polypeptide(L)' 'MPQISTSDFRKGIKVVIDGEPYEMIECNFVKPGKGQALYKTKLRN' A
#
# COMPACT_ATOMS: atom_id res chain seq x y z
N MET A 1 -15.79 5.62 -4.70
CA MET A 1 -14.79 5.89 -3.64
C MET A 1 -13.50 6.34 -4.33
N PRO A 2 -12.75 7.30 -3.78
CA PRO A 2 -11.48 7.70 -4.39
C PRO A 2 -10.55 6.48 -4.46
N GLN A 3 -10.08 6.18 -5.67
CA GLN A 3 -9.13 5.11 -5.91
C GLN A 3 -7.73 5.67 -5.67
N ILE A 4 -6.99 5.08 -4.74
CA ILE A 4 -5.64 5.49 -4.40
C ILE A 4 -4.64 4.94 -5.43
N SER A 5 -3.69 5.76 -5.87
CA SER A 5 -2.60 5.31 -6.73
C SER A 5 -1.44 4.73 -5.92
N THR A 6 -0.63 3.86 -6.50
CA THR A 6 0.59 3.35 -5.83
C THR A 6 1.58 4.47 -5.50
N SER A 7 1.56 5.59 -6.23
CA SER A 7 2.39 6.76 -5.93
C SER A 7 2.01 7.46 -4.63
N ASP A 8 0.79 7.25 -4.15
CA ASP A 8 0.34 7.83 -2.89
C ASP A 8 0.78 6.97 -1.68
N PHE A 9 1.25 5.74 -1.89
CA PHE A 9 1.48 4.77 -0.81
C PHE A 9 2.53 5.27 0.18
N ARG A 10 2.08 5.50 1.41
CA ARG A 10 2.92 5.92 2.55
C ARG A 10 2.29 5.48 3.86
N LYS A 11 3.10 5.44 4.91
CA LYS A 11 2.64 5.15 6.28
C LYS A 11 1.56 6.15 6.71
N GLY A 12 0.52 5.67 7.39
CA GLY A 12 -0.60 6.45 7.92
C GLY A 12 -1.75 6.66 6.94
N ILE A 13 -1.64 6.20 5.70
CA ILE A 13 -2.77 6.20 4.77
C ILE A 13 -3.82 5.18 5.21
N LYS A 14 -5.08 5.59 5.08
CA LYS A 14 -6.23 4.72 5.24
C LYS A 14 -6.75 4.27 3.88
N VAL A 15 -6.92 2.98 3.72
CA VAL A 15 -7.49 2.35 2.51
C VAL A 15 -8.68 1.50 2.90
N VAL A 16 -9.63 1.34 1.98
CA VAL A 16 -10.74 0.39 2.15
C VAL A 16 -10.45 -0.82 1.28
N ILE A 17 -10.41 -2.00 1.89
CA ILE A 17 -10.20 -3.28 1.20
C ILE A 17 -11.37 -4.17 1.58
N ASP A 18 -12.11 -4.66 0.58
CA ASP A 18 -13.29 -5.51 0.75
C ASP A 18 -14.37 -4.92 1.68
N GLY A 19 -14.47 -3.58 1.73
CA GLY A 19 -15.44 -2.84 2.56
C GLY A 19 -14.92 -2.47 3.95
N GLU A 20 -13.78 -3.01 4.37
CA GLU A 20 -13.19 -2.76 5.68
C GLU A 20 -12.07 -1.70 5.61
N PRO A 21 -12.00 -0.75 6.56
CA PRO A 21 -10.92 0.22 6.63
C PRO A 21 -9.65 -0.42 7.20
N TYR A 22 -8.52 -0.07 6.60
CA TYR A 22 -7.18 -0.45 7.06
C TYR A 22 -6.26 0.77 7.07
N GLU A 23 -5.38 0.83 8.06
CA GLU A 23 -4.28 1.77 8.12
C GLU A 23 -2.98 1.12 7.67
N MET A 24 -2.29 1.74 6.72
CA MET A 24 -0.96 1.32 6.27
C MET A 24 0.10 1.72 7.30
N ILE A 25 0.68 0.74 7.99
CA ILE A 25 1.68 0.97 9.05
C ILE A 25 3.12 0.88 8.54
N GLU A 26 3.34 0.17 7.43
CA GLU A 26 4.63 0.07 6.74
C GLU A 26 4.41 0.08 5.23
N CYS A 27 5.33 0.71 4.50
CA CYS A 27 5.34 0.75 3.04
C CYS A 27 6.79 0.73 2.54
N ASN A 28 7.18 -0.36 1.86
CA ASN A 28 8.53 -0.54 1.36
C ASN A 28 8.51 -0.74 -0.16
N PHE A 29 9.26 0.07 -0.89
CA PHE A 29 9.47 -0.13 -2.32
C PHE A 29 10.53 -1.22 -2.55
N VAL A 30 10.20 -2.22 -3.36
CA VAL A 30 11.09 -3.33 -3.71
C VAL A 30 11.20 -3.41 -5.23
N LYS A 31 12.43 -3.33 -5.75
CA LYS A 31 12.72 -3.51 -7.16
C LYS A 31 13.68 -4.69 -7.34
N PRO A 32 13.20 -5.89 -7.70
CA PRO A 32 14.08 -7.03 -7.92
C PRO A 32 14.95 -6.78 -9.16
N GLY A 33 16.17 -7.33 -9.17
CA GLY A 33 17.10 -7.14 -10.31
C GLY A 33 16.53 -7.66 -11.63
N LYS A 34 15.69 -8.70 -11.58
CA LYS A 34 14.83 -9.15 -12.68
C LYS A 34 13.38 -9.22 -12.18
N GLY A 35 12.48 -8.47 -12.79
CA GLY A 35 11.05 -8.42 -12.45
C GLY A 35 10.49 -7.00 -12.33
N GLN A 36 9.18 -6.91 -12.09
CA GLN A 36 8.48 -5.63 -11.90
C GLN A 36 8.73 -5.09 -10.49
N ALA A 37 8.78 -3.75 -10.36
CA ALA A 37 8.83 -3.10 -9.07
C ALA A 37 7.49 -3.25 -8.34
N LEU A 38 7.55 -3.40 -7.01
CA LEU A 38 6.40 -3.64 -6.16
C LEU A 38 6.51 -2.89 -4.84
N TYR A 39 5.37 -2.56 -4.24
CA TYR A 39 5.29 -2.08 -2.88
C TYR A 39 4.92 -3.23 -1.95
N LYS A 40 5.73 -3.44 -0.91
CA LYS A 40 5.42 -4.33 0.20
C LYS A 40 4.84 -3.50 1.33
N THR A 41 3.53 -3.59 1.54
CA THR A 41 2.81 -2.83 2.56
C THR A 41 2.36 -3.72 3.70
N LYS A 42 2.36 -3.18 4.92
CA LYS A 42 1.74 -3.83 6.08
C LYS A 42 0.57 -2.99 6.53
N LEU A 43 -0.57 -3.65 6.75
CA LEU A 43 -1.84 -3.02 7.09
C LEU A 43 -2.25 -3.46 8.50
N ARG A 44 -2.98 -2.57 9.18
CA ARG A 44 -3.65 -2.83 10.45
C ARG A 44 -5.12 -2.49 10.29
N ASN A 45 -6.01 -3.40 10.71
CA ASN A 45 -7.45 -3.11 10.85
C ASN A 45 -7.65 -2.19 12.07
#